data_AF-A9XFX4-F1
#
_entry.id   AF-A9XFX4-F1
#
_cell.length_a   1.000
_cell.length_b   1.000
_cell.length_c   1.000
_cell.angle_alpha   90.00
_cell.angle_beta   90.00
_cell.angle_gamma   90.00
#
_symmetry.space_group_name_H-M   'P 1'
#
loop_
_entity.id
_entity.type
_entity.pdbx_description
1 polymer ?
#
loop_
_entity_poly.entity_id
_entity_poly.type
_entity_poly.pdbx_seq_one_letter_code
_entity_poly.pdbx_strand_id
1 'polypeptide(L)'
;MSRNSLFFVYGDSQNYREAERVKDALSSKMESRYECQTLKDLGGNITPSKFKSAASRVQAILFFCSEDFKNRLDKSEPITFDADGNKITLERNAVYSALEDRSIKDKFILLSFDTPMHIPGKLRDKSQDDIFMFRRNMQGKDLIDALRRVVSQIQRK
;
A
#
# COMPACT_ATOMS: atom_id res chain seq x y z
N MET A 1 -22.93 5.88 -5.57
CA MET A 1 -21.73 6.73 -5.58
C MET A 1 -20.56 5.89 -5.06
N SER A 2 -19.60 5.55 -5.92
CA SER A 2 -18.40 4.83 -5.48
C SER A 2 -17.60 5.75 -4.57
N ARG A 3 -17.26 5.31 -3.36
CA ARG A 3 -16.40 6.08 -2.47
C ARG A 3 -14.97 5.99 -3.01
N ASN A 4 -14.30 7.13 -3.12
CA ASN A 4 -12.87 7.22 -3.38
C ASN A 4 -12.13 6.60 -2.18
N SER A 5 -11.96 5.28 -2.16
CA SER A 5 -11.41 4.57 -1.01
C SER A 5 -10.09 3.90 -1.35
N LEU A 6 -9.12 4.04 -0.46
CA LEU A 6 -7.77 3.51 -0.62
C LEU A 6 -7.43 2.57 0.53
N PHE A 7 -6.71 1.50 0.23
CA PHE A 7 -6.15 0.61 1.24
C PHE A 7 -4.63 0.72 1.26
N PHE A 8 -4.08 1.13 2.40
CA PHE A 8 -2.64 1.30 2.61
C PHE A 8 -2.05 0.06 3.25
N VAL A 9 -1.04 -0.49 2.58
CA VAL A 9 -0.34 -1.70 3.00
C VAL A 9 1.15 -1.39 3.09
N TYR A 10 1.66 -1.31 4.30
CA TYR A 10 3.08 -1.08 4.62
C TYR A 10 3.50 -2.11 5.67
N GLY A 11 4.75 -2.57 5.62
CA GLY A 11 5.19 -3.68 6.47
C GLY A 11 6.38 -3.44 7.36
N ASP A 12 6.92 -2.23 7.38
CA ASP A 12 8.01 -1.87 8.26
C ASP A 12 7.78 -0.47 8.86
N SER A 13 8.42 -0.23 10.00
CA SER A 13 8.27 0.99 10.79
C SER A 13 8.90 2.22 10.11
N GLN A 14 9.84 2.03 9.17
CA GLN A 14 10.44 3.15 8.44
C GLN A 14 9.48 3.66 7.36
N ASN A 15 8.88 2.75 6.59
CA ASN A 15 7.90 3.06 5.56
C ASN A 15 6.57 3.53 6.14
N TYR A 16 6.24 3.14 7.38
CA TYR A 16 5.03 3.61 8.06
C TYR A 16 4.93 5.15 8.05
N ARG A 17 5.97 5.87 8.48
CA ARG A 17 5.93 7.34 8.57
C ARG A 17 5.71 7.98 7.21
N GLU A 18 6.34 7.46 6.17
CA GLU A 18 6.16 7.97 4.81
C GLU A 18 4.79 7.60 4.23
N ALA A 19 4.29 6.40 4.52
CA ALA A 19 2.95 5.96 4.14
C ALA A 19 1.86 6.83 4.79
N GLU A 20 2.00 7.18 6.07
CA GLU A 20 1.10 8.12 6.76
C GLU A 20 1.16 9.52 6.16
N ARG A 21 2.35 10.02 5.82
CA ARG A 21 2.48 11.31 5.14
C ARG A 21 1.78 11.33 3.79
N VAL A 22 1.87 10.24 3.04
CA VAL A 22 1.12 10.05 1.79
C VAL A 22 -0.38 9.97 2.06
N LYS A 23 -0.79 9.22 3.09
CA LYS A 23 -2.20 9.12 3.52
C LYS A 23 -2.80 10.48 3.87
N ASP A 24 -2.10 11.27 4.67
CA ASP A 24 -2.53 12.61 5.07
C ASP A 24 -2.65 13.53 3.86
N ALA A 25 -1.68 13.47 2.94
CA ALA A 25 -1.74 14.25 1.71
C ALA A 25 -2.93 13.85 0.82
N LEU A 26 -3.17 12.55 0.63
CA LEU A 26 -4.30 12.04 -0.17
C LEU A 26 -5.67 12.28 0.49
N SER A 27 -5.72 12.33 1.82
CA SER A 27 -6.96 12.57 2.57
C SER A 27 -7.33 14.05 2.69
N SER A 28 -6.34 14.95 2.75
CA SER A 28 -6.55 16.35 3.12
C SER A 28 -6.03 17.40 2.13
N LYS A 29 -5.05 17.07 1.28
CA LYS A 29 -4.34 18.04 0.43
C LYS A 29 -4.66 17.90 -1.06
N MET A 30 -5.30 16.81 -1.47
CA MET A 30 -5.72 16.58 -2.85
C MET A 30 -7.14 17.11 -3.08
N GLU A 31 -7.42 17.52 -4.32
CA GLU A 31 -8.75 17.99 -4.74
C GLU A 31 -9.83 16.91 -4.58
N SER A 32 -9.47 15.66 -4.90
CA SER A 32 -10.27 14.48 -4.58
C SER A 32 -9.83 13.94 -3.22
N ARG A 33 -10.68 14.04 -2.21
CA ARG A 33 -10.43 13.44 -0.90
C ARG A 33 -10.67 11.93 -0.95
N TYR A 34 -9.73 11.16 -0.41
CA TYR A 34 -9.83 9.71 -0.33
C TYR A 34 -10.10 9.24 1.12
N GLU A 35 -11.02 8.30 1.28
CA GLU A 35 -11.21 7.54 2.51
C GLU A 35 -10.11 6.48 2.59
N CYS A 36 -9.19 6.62 3.54
CA CYS A 36 -8.02 5.75 3.64
C CYS A 36 -8.18 4.73 4.77
N GLN A 37 -8.11 3.44 4.43
CA GLN A 37 -8.00 2.34 5.38
C GLN A 37 -6.55 1.84 5.42
N THR A 38 -6.09 1.40 6.59
CA THR A 38 -4.75 0.85 6.83
C THR A 38 -4.84 -0.57 7.40
N LEU A 39 -3.71 -1.26 7.52
CA LEU A 39 -3.65 -2.55 8.23
C LEU A 39 -4.09 -2.42 9.71
N LYS A 40 -3.85 -1.27 10.36
CA LYS A 40 -4.26 -1.01 11.76
C LYS A 40 -5.78 -1.08 11.92
N ASP A 41 -6.51 -0.54 10.94
CA ASP A 41 -7.98 -0.49 10.96
C ASP A 41 -8.63 -1.87 10.82
N LEU A 42 -7.89 -2.88 10.33
CA LEU A 42 -8.35 -4.27 10.27
C LEU A 42 -8.24 -5.01 11.61
N GLY A 43 -7.36 -4.52 12.50
CA GLY A 43 -7.16 -5.01 13.86
C GLY A 43 -6.54 -6.41 13.98
N GLY A 44 -5.67 -6.57 14.99
CA GLY A 44 -5.17 -7.87 15.45
C GLY A 44 -4.41 -8.68 14.40
N ASN A 45 -4.81 -9.96 14.25
CA ASN A 45 -4.30 -10.87 13.21
C ASN A 45 -5.10 -10.71 11.91
N ILE A 46 -4.42 -10.40 10.82
CA ILE A 46 -4.94 -10.18 9.47
C ILE A 46 -4.74 -11.45 8.67
N THR A 47 -5.82 -12.23 8.57
CA THR A 47 -5.91 -13.45 7.77
C THR A 47 -6.04 -13.13 6.28
N PRO A 48 -5.80 -14.10 5.38
CA PRO A 48 -6.14 -14.01 3.96
C PRO A 48 -7.56 -13.53 3.68
N SER A 49 -8.55 -14.04 4.41
CA SER A 49 -9.94 -13.65 4.23
C SER A 49 -10.19 -12.19 4.63
N LYS A 50 -9.61 -11.73 5.75
CA LYS A 50 -9.71 -10.33 6.18
C LYS A 50 -9.07 -9.39 5.17
N PHE A 51 -7.86 -9.71 4.71
CA PHE A 51 -7.15 -8.89 3.73
C PHE A 51 -7.92 -8.81 2.41
N LYS A 52 -8.37 -9.95 1.86
CA LYS A 52 -9.19 -9.98 0.63
C LYS A 52 -10.48 -9.18 0.76
N SER A 53 -11.16 -9.29 1.90
CA SER A 53 -12.40 -8.56 2.16
C SER A 53 -12.19 -7.04 2.19
N ALA A 54 -11.08 -6.57 2.77
CA ALA A 54 -10.71 -5.16 2.73
C ALA A 54 -10.33 -4.72 1.30
N ALA A 55 -9.45 -5.48 0.65
CA ALA A 55 -8.95 -5.22 -0.69
C ALA A 55 -10.05 -5.17 -1.77
N SER A 56 -11.10 -5.99 -1.64
CA SER A 56 -12.20 -6.02 -2.61
C SER A 56 -13.09 -4.78 -2.55
N ARG A 57 -13.14 -4.08 -1.40
CA ARG A 57 -14.02 -2.93 -1.14
C ARG A 57 -13.41 -1.58 -1.48
N VAL A 58 -12.10 -1.53 -1.75
CA VAL A 58 -11.40 -0.29 -2.09
C VAL A 58 -11.25 -0.09 -3.59
N GLN A 59 -11.04 1.15 -4.01
CA GLN A 59 -10.72 1.50 -5.39
C GLN A 59 -9.29 1.07 -5.74
N ALA A 60 -8.32 1.41 -4.89
CA ALA A 60 -6.92 1.07 -5.11
C ALA A 60 -6.22 0.66 -3.80
N ILE A 61 -5.17 -0.15 -3.95
CA ILE A 61 -4.33 -0.62 -2.85
C ILE A 61 -2.95 0.02 -3.04
N LEU A 62 -2.59 0.92 -2.14
CA LEU A 62 -1.27 1.54 -2.11
C LEU A 62 -0.35 0.65 -1.31
N PHE A 63 0.49 -0.09 -2.02
CA PHE A 63 1.37 -1.10 -1.46
C PHE A 63 2.80 -0.58 -1.41
N PHE A 64 3.27 -0.32 -0.19
CA PHE A 64 4.58 0.27 0.09
C PHE A 64 5.63 -0.84 0.19
N CYS A 65 6.40 -1.01 -0.89
CA CYS A 65 7.45 -2.00 -1.00
C CYS A 65 8.74 -1.52 -0.33
N SER A 66 9.29 -2.32 0.58
CA SER A 66 10.71 -2.30 0.95
C SER A 66 11.33 -3.68 0.72
N GLU A 67 12.66 -3.72 0.74
CA GLU A 67 13.41 -4.98 0.76
C GLU A 67 13.04 -5.83 1.98
N ASP A 68 12.95 -5.22 3.16
CA ASP A 68 12.56 -5.91 4.40
C ASP A 68 11.15 -6.49 4.29
N PHE A 69 10.18 -5.69 3.85
CA PHE A 69 8.81 -6.15 3.70
C PHE A 69 8.68 -7.29 2.68
N LYS A 70 9.38 -7.19 1.54
CA LYS A 70 9.45 -8.28 0.55
C LYS A 70 10.08 -9.53 1.17
N ASN A 71 11.22 -9.39 1.85
CA ASN A 71 11.93 -10.52 2.43
C ASN A 71 11.07 -11.23 3.48
N ARG A 72 10.31 -10.49 4.29
CA ARG A 72 9.36 -11.06 5.27
C ARG A 72 8.19 -11.76 4.58
N LEU A 73 7.65 -11.19 3.50
CA LEU A 73 6.63 -11.87 2.67
C LEU A 73 7.15 -13.19 2.08
N ASP A 74 8.33 -13.16 1.45
CA ASP A 74 8.93 -14.32 0.79
C ASP A 74 9.31 -15.42 1.82
N LYS A 75 9.98 -15.03 2.92
CA LYS A 75 10.34 -15.92 4.04
C LYS A 75 9.17 -16.33 4.91
N SER A 76 8.00 -15.77 4.62
CA SER A 76 6.74 -16.20 5.23
C SER A 76 6.64 -15.92 6.71
N GLU A 77 7.34 -14.87 7.12
CA GLU A 77 7.33 -14.35 8.45
C GLU A 77 6.13 -13.41 8.60
N PRO A 78 5.42 -13.45 9.75
CA PRO A 78 4.38 -12.49 10.00
C PRO A 78 4.96 -11.08 9.93
N ILE A 79 4.32 -10.22 9.15
CA ILE A 79 4.69 -8.81 9.07
C ILE A 79 4.01 -8.11 10.22
N THR A 80 4.79 -7.40 11.02
CA THR A 80 4.33 -6.74 12.23
C THR A 80 4.94 -5.38 12.31
N PHE A 81 4.12 -4.31 12.32
CA PHE A 81 4.21 -3.10 13.16
C PHE A 81 3.01 -2.19 12.83
N ASP A 82 2.34 -1.65 13.85
CA ASP A 82 1.51 -0.44 13.71
C ASP A 82 2.36 0.81 13.94
N ALA A 83 1.68 1.95 13.90
CA ALA A 83 2.22 3.28 14.15
C ALA A 83 3.07 3.45 15.40
N ASP A 84 2.66 2.73 16.45
CA ASP A 84 3.13 2.86 17.82
C ASP A 84 4.16 1.76 18.13
N GLY A 85 4.53 0.96 17.12
CA GLY A 85 5.41 -0.20 17.25
C GLY A 85 4.69 -1.45 17.78
N ASN A 86 3.36 -1.44 17.91
CA ASN A 86 2.61 -2.62 18.31
C ASN A 86 2.59 -3.65 17.17
N LYS A 87 2.53 -4.93 17.52
CA LYS A 87 2.49 -6.00 16.53
C LYS A 87 1.08 -6.12 15.92
N ILE A 88 0.91 -5.70 14.67
CA ILE A 88 -0.19 -6.18 13.80
C ILE A 88 0.31 -7.44 13.12
N THR A 89 -0.37 -8.57 13.17
CA THR A 89 0.13 -9.77 12.46
C THR A 89 -0.51 -9.84 11.09
N LEU A 90 0.27 -9.73 10.00
CA LEU A 90 -0.20 -10.11 8.66
C LEU A 90 0.22 -11.55 8.38
N GLU A 91 -0.75 -12.43 8.17
CA GLU A 91 -0.45 -13.83 7.86
C GLU A 91 0.30 -13.96 6.53
N ARG A 92 1.25 -14.92 6.49
CA ARG A 92 2.13 -15.25 5.34
C ARG A 92 1.45 -15.09 3.97
N ASN A 93 0.27 -15.66 3.81
CA ASN A 93 -0.41 -15.76 2.52
C ASN A 93 -1.48 -14.68 2.32
N ALA A 94 -1.63 -13.72 3.24
CA ALA A 94 -2.71 -12.75 3.13
C ALA A 94 -2.60 -11.90 1.86
N VAL A 95 -1.40 -11.35 1.61
CA VAL A 95 -1.12 -10.60 0.38
C VAL A 95 -1.11 -11.51 -0.85
N TYR A 96 -0.37 -12.63 -0.81
CA TYR A 96 -0.25 -13.51 -1.98
C TYR A 96 -1.57 -14.14 -2.42
N SER A 97 -2.46 -14.47 -1.48
CA SER A 97 -3.78 -14.99 -1.82
C SER A 97 -4.64 -13.93 -2.50
N ALA A 98 -4.50 -12.65 -2.11
CA ALA A 98 -5.18 -11.54 -2.76
C ALA A 98 -4.65 -11.28 -4.18
N LEU A 99 -3.36 -11.54 -4.41
CA LEU A 99 -2.74 -11.45 -5.74
C LEU A 99 -3.17 -12.57 -6.69
N GLU A 100 -3.74 -13.67 -6.19
CA GLU A 100 -4.34 -14.72 -7.02
C GLU A 100 -5.71 -14.32 -7.58
N ASP A 101 -6.40 -13.38 -6.93
CA ASP A 101 -7.63 -12.79 -7.44
C ASP A 101 -7.30 -11.63 -8.37
N ARG A 102 -7.55 -11.80 -9.67
CA ARG A 102 -7.25 -10.78 -10.69
C ARG A 102 -7.94 -9.44 -10.40
N SER A 103 -9.18 -9.47 -9.91
CA SER A 103 -9.94 -8.25 -9.61
C SER A 103 -9.32 -7.43 -8.48
N ILE A 104 -8.60 -8.10 -7.57
CA ILE A 104 -7.85 -7.46 -6.49
C ILE A 104 -6.43 -7.11 -6.96
N LYS A 105 -5.75 -8.01 -7.68
CA LYS A 105 -4.41 -7.77 -8.24
C LYS A 105 -4.37 -6.48 -9.04
N ASP A 106 -5.38 -6.21 -9.88
CA ASP A 106 -5.42 -5.02 -10.74
C ASP A 106 -5.53 -3.71 -9.94
N LYS A 107 -5.98 -3.74 -8.68
CA LYS A 107 -6.06 -2.58 -7.78
C LYS A 107 -4.74 -2.16 -7.15
N PHE A 108 -3.72 -3.02 -7.16
CA PHE A 108 -2.41 -2.70 -6.57
C PHE A 108 -1.69 -1.60 -7.35
N ILE A 109 -1.22 -0.60 -6.61
CA ILE A 109 -0.24 0.41 -7.02
C ILE A 109 0.93 0.29 -6.06
N LEU A 110 2.13 0.14 -6.60
CA LEU A 110 3.35 -0.10 -5.84
C LEU A 110 4.07 1.23 -5.59
N LEU A 111 4.47 1.47 -4.35
CA LEU A 111 5.21 2.66 -3.93
C LEU A 111 6.51 2.23 -3.23
N SER A 112 7.62 2.89 -3.53
CA SER A 112 8.92 2.66 -2.86
C SER A 112 9.56 3.99 -2.46
N PHE A 113 10.36 4.00 -1.38
CA PHE A 113 11.06 5.18 -0.88
C PHE A 113 12.58 4.99 -0.84
N ASP A 114 13.31 5.78 -1.62
CA ASP A 114 14.78 5.81 -1.74
C ASP A 114 15.48 4.51 -2.16
N THR A 115 14.76 3.40 -2.26
CA THR A 115 15.33 2.11 -2.65
C THR A 115 14.75 1.64 -3.98
N PRO A 116 15.56 0.94 -4.81
CA PRO A 116 15.06 0.23 -5.97
C PRO A 116 13.86 -0.64 -5.55
N MET A 117 12.76 -0.54 -6.29
CA MET A 117 11.55 -1.25 -5.94
C MET A 117 11.78 -2.76 -6.06
N HIS A 118 11.87 -3.45 -4.93
CA HIS A 118 11.89 -4.91 -4.91
C HIS A 118 10.46 -5.43 -4.94
N ILE A 119 9.97 -5.63 -6.17
CA ILE A 119 8.63 -6.12 -6.42
C ILE A 119 8.54 -7.60 -6.02
N PRO A 120 7.60 -7.99 -5.14
CA PRO A 120 7.35 -9.40 -4.84
C PRO A 120 7.10 -10.20 -6.12
N GLY A 121 7.56 -11.45 -6.19
CA GLY A 121 7.51 -12.25 -7.43
C GLY A 121 6.15 -12.26 -8.15
N LYS A 122 5.05 -12.39 -7.40
CA LYS A 122 3.66 -12.38 -7.93
C LYS A 122 3.16 -11.02 -8.44
N LEU A 123 3.89 -9.95 -8.17
CA LEU A 123 3.62 -8.57 -8.63
C LEU A 123 4.52 -8.15 -9.80
N ARG A 124 5.45 -9.00 -10.26
CA ARG A 124 6.42 -8.66 -11.32
C ARG A 124 5.79 -8.35 -12.67
N ASP A 125 4.59 -8.87 -12.95
CA ASP A 125 3.87 -8.60 -14.22
C ASP A 125 3.12 -7.26 -14.21
N LYS A 126 3.31 -6.42 -13.18
CA LYS A 126 2.66 -5.11 -13.11
C LYS A 126 3.20 -4.16 -14.17
N SER A 127 2.32 -3.35 -14.75
CA SER A 127 2.73 -2.26 -15.64
C SER A 127 3.69 -1.32 -14.89
N GLN A 128 4.66 -0.76 -15.62
CA GLN A 128 5.51 0.32 -15.11
C GLN A 128 4.69 1.52 -14.63
N ASP A 129 3.48 1.72 -15.17
CA ASP A 129 2.56 2.78 -14.76
C ASP A 129 1.95 2.56 -13.36
N ASP A 130 1.96 1.34 -12.84
CA ASP A 130 1.51 1.00 -11.48
C ASP A 130 2.64 1.14 -10.45
N ILE A 131 3.83 1.58 -10.86
CA ILE A 131 5.04 1.60 -10.03
C ILE A 131 5.52 3.04 -9.83
N PHE A 132 5.58 3.47 -8.58
CA PHE A 132 5.99 4.82 -8.20
C PHE A 132 7.14 4.79 -7.20
N MET A 133 8.17 5.58 -7.47
CA MET A 133 9.30 5.75 -6.56
C MET A 133 9.34 7.19 -6.05
N PHE A 134 9.45 7.33 -4.74
CA PHE A 134 9.54 8.59 -4.03
C PHE A 134 10.90 8.70 -3.36
N ARG A 135 11.33 9.95 -3.12
CA ARG A 135 12.46 10.20 -2.22
C ARG A 135 11.95 10.26 -0.78
N ARG A 136 12.66 9.70 0.20
CA ARG A 136 12.32 9.95 1.61
C ARG A 136 12.48 11.44 1.87
N ASN A 137 11.65 11.97 2.77
CA ASN A 137 11.61 13.39 3.10
C ASN A 137 11.17 14.31 1.96
N MET A 138 10.67 13.79 0.84
CA MET A 138 10.03 14.63 -0.20
C MET A 138 8.81 15.34 0.40
N GLN A 139 8.78 16.66 0.43
CA GLN A 139 7.75 17.44 1.14
C GLN A 139 7.14 18.54 0.28
N GLY A 140 6.07 19.16 0.78
CA GLY A 140 5.45 20.32 0.16
C GLY A 140 5.03 20.05 -1.29
N LYS A 141 5.44 20.93 -2.20
CA LYS A 141 5.07 20.87 -3.61
C LYS A 141 5.54 19.59 -4.31
N ASP A 142 6.78 19.17 -4.06
CA ASP A 142 7.36 17.99 -4.74
C ASP A 142 6.58 16.71 -4.43
N LEU A 143 6.14 16.55 -3.18
CA LEU A 143 5.30 15.44 -2.77
C LEU A 143 3.95 15.47 -3.47
N ILE A 144 3.31 16.65 -3.52
CA ILE A 144 1.99 16.80 -4.17
C ILE A 144 2.08 16.52 -5.67
N ASP A 145 3.11 17.02 -6.35
CA ASP A 145 3.31 16.76 -7.78
C ASP A 145 3.59 15.29 -8.07
N ALA A 146 4.34 14.61 -7.19
CA ALA A 146 4.53 13.16 -7.30
C ALA A 146 3.22 12.40 -7.06
N LEU A 147 2.42 12.79 -6.07
CA LEU A 147 1.12 12.17 -5.75
C LEU A 147 0.05 12.42 -6.82
N ARG A 148 0.11 13.53 -7.56
CA ARG A 148 -0.78 13.75 -8.71
C ARG A 148 -0.68 12.63 -9.75
N ARG A 149 0.52 12.08 -9.96
CA ARG A 149 0.71 10.92 -10.86
C ARG A 149 0.06 9.66 -10.31
N VAL A 150 0.16 9.43 -9.00
CA VAL A 150 -0.53 8.32 -8.32
C VAL A 150 -2.05 8.47 -8.44
N VAL A 151 -2.59 9.66 -8.17
CA VAL A 151 -4.03 9.95 -8.30
C VAL A 151 -4.52 9.74 -9.73
N SER A 152 -3.76 10.20 -10.73
CA SER A 152 -4.10 9.96 -12.13
C SER A 152 -4.20 8.45 -12.44
N GLN A 153 -3.30 7.64 -11.85
CA GLN A 153 -3.35 6.19 -12.02
C GLN A 153 -4.51 5.54 -11.26
N ILE A 154 -4.83 6.01 -10.05
CA ILE A 154 -6.00 5.56 -9.28
C ILE A 154 -7.29 5.81 -10.09
N GLN A 155 -7.41 6.98 -10.72
CA GLN A 155 -8.59 7.36 -11.51
C GLN A 155 -8.77 6.55 -12.80
N ARG A 156 -7.73 5.87 -13.28
CA ARG A 156 -7.79 4.99 -14.47
C ARG A 156 -8.20 3.55 -14.14
N LYS A 157 -8.27 3.19 -12.86
CA LYS A 157 -8.72 1.87 -12.37
C LYS A 157 -10.20 1.91 -12.02
#